data_AF-A0A150WTX0-F1
#
_entry.id   AF-A0A150WTX0-F1
#
_cell.length_a   1.000
_cell.length_b   1.000
_cell.length_c   1.000
_cell.angle_alpha   90.00
_cell.angle_beta   90.00
_cell.angle_gamma   90.00
#
_symmetry.space_group_name_H-M   'P 1'
#
loop_
_entity.id
_entity.type
_entity.pdbx_description
1 polymer ?
#
loop_
_entity_poly.entity_id
_entity_poly.type
_entity_poly.pdbx_seq_one_letter_code
_entity_poly.pdbx_strand_id
1 'polypeptide(L)'
;MYRVILLVCLLYSPTFAKNKSVQDFYSESQALLKKAESAKTLSEKQSYLKTLEKSLKASLQEYEKETPEEAKGEEKEVSLFESTLEPVFELKDKKSLAPKDCDSKKQFIITGDSMGRPEEAPRTKTAQEALRWMDVLCK
;
A
#
# COMPACT_ATOMS: atom_id res chain seq x y z
N MET A 1 27.33 -20.11 -46.29
CA MET A 1 25.95 -20.44 -45.86
C MET A 1 25.60 -19.57 -44.67
N TYR A 2 24.79 -18.53 -44.88
CA TYR A 2 24.38 -17.61 -43.81
C TYR A 2 23.21 -18.20 -43.02
N ARG A 3 23.40 -18.44 -41.72
CA ARG A 3 22.33 -18.82 -40.79
C ARG A 3 21.52 -17.58 -40.44
N VAL A 4 20.34 -17.45 -41.02
CA VAL A 4 19.33 -16.47 -40.60
C VAL A 4 18.70 -17.01 -39.32
N ILE A 5 19.09 -16.46 -38.18
CA ILE A 5 18.40 -16.69 -36.90
C ILE A 5 17.23 -15.70 -36.88
N LEU A 6 16.05 -16.20 -37.26
CA LEU A 6 14.79 -15.50 -37.10
C LEU A 6 14.46 -15.50 -35.60
N LEU A 7 14.83 -14.41 -34.92
CA LEU A 7 14.33 -14.08 -33.58
C LEU A 7 12.84 -13.79 -33.72
N VAL A 8 12.03 -14.81 -33.48
CA VAL A 8 10.60 -14.66 -33.24
C VAL A 8 10.48 -13.92 -31.91
N CYS A 9 10.32 -12.61 -31.98
CA CYS A 9 9.81 -11.81 -30.87
C CYS A 9 8.45 -12.38 -30.50
N LEU A 10 8.43 -13.23 -29.47
CA LEU A 10 7.23 -13.57 -28.73
C LEU A 10 6.63 -12.24 -28.26
N LEU A 11 5.61 -11.80 -28.98
CA LEU A 11 4.63 -10.84 -28.51
C LEU A 11 4.02 -11.47 -27.26
N TYR A 12 4.61 -11.16 -26.10
CA TYR A 12 3.91 -11.26 -24.84
C TYR A 12 2.75 -10.28 -24.95
N SER A 13 1.59 -10.78 -25.40
CA SER A 13 0.34 -10.14 -25.08
C SER A 13 0.33 -9.94 -23.57
N PRO A 14 0.20 -8.72 -23.04
CA PRO A 14 -0.11 -8.58 -21.64
C PRO A 14 -1.45 -9.30 -21.48
N THR A 15 -1.41 -10.50 -20.89
CA THR A 15 -2.56 -11.00 -20.16
C THR A 15 -2.92 -9.84 -19.25
N PHE A 16 -4.05 -9.16 -19.53
CA PHE A 16 -4.64 -8.18 -18.65
C PHE A 16 -4.84 -8.90 -17.32
N ALA A 17 -3.85 -8.79 -16.45
CA ALA A 17 -3.92 -9.34 -15.12
C ALA A 17 -5.05 -8.55 -14.47
N LYS A 18 -6.14 -9.24 -14.15
CA LYS A 18 -7.28 -8.62 -13.48
C LYS A 18 -6.75 -7.74 -12.35
N ASN A 19 -7.21 -6.49 -12.30
CA ASN A 19 -6.77 -5.55 -11.29
C ASN A 19 -6.92 -6.14 -9.88
N LYS A 20 -5.90 -5.88 -9.05
CA LYS A 20 -5.85 -6.39 -7.66
C LYS A 20 -7.01 -5.80 -6.87
N SER A 21 -7.75 -6.69 -6.21
CA SER A 21 -8.79 -6.32 -5.26
C SER A 21 -8.20 -5.76 -3.96
N VAL A 22 -9.02 -5.10 -3.14
CA VAL A 22 -8.63 -4.68 -1.79
C VAL A 22 -8.23 -5.89 -0.93
N GLN A 23 -8.84 -7.07 -1.14
CA GLN A 23 -8.46 -8.32 -0.48
C GLN A 23 -7.04 -8.78 -0.85
N ASP A 24 -6.64 -8.61 -2.12
CA ASP A 24 -5.27 -8.88 -2.56
C ASP A 24 -4.29 -7.94 -1.86
N PHE A 25 -4.65 -6.66 -1.70
CA PHE A 25 -3.85 -5.68 -0.98
C PHE A 25 -3.76 -5.91 0.51
N TYR A 26 -4.83 -6.37 1.17
CA TYR A 26 -4.75 -6.81 2.57
C TYR A 26 -3.76 -7.97 2.71
N SER A 27 -3.84 -8.96 1.82
CA SER A 27 -2.96 -10.13 1.86
C SER A 27 -1.50 -9.74 1.63
N GLU A 28 -1.24 -8.88 0.65
CA GLU A 28 0.08 -8.35 0.35
C GLU A 28 0.62 -7.48 1.50
N SER A 29 -0.20 -6.58 2.04
CA SER A 29 0.13 -5.75 3.19
C SER A 29 0.56 -6.59 4.39
N GLN A 30 -0.21 -7.62 4.75
CA GLN A 30 0.11 -8.50 5.86
C GLN A 30 1.40 -9.30 5.63
N ALA A 31 1.63 -9.76 4.39
CA ALA A 31 2.85 -10.49 4.04
C ALA A 31 4.09 -9.59 4.12
N LEU A 32 3.99 -8.34 3.66
CA LEU A 32 5.06 -7.34 3.74
C LEU A 32 5.29 -6.86 5.17
N LEU A 33 4.22 -6.66 5.93
CA LEU A 33 4.26 -6.29 7.34
C LEU A 33 5.01 -7.35 8.16
N LYS A 34 4.72 -8.63 7.95
CA LYS A 34 5.44 -9.73 8.63
C LYS A 34 6.95 -9.72 8.33
N LYS A 35 7.33 -9.35 7.11
CA LYS A 35 8.75 -9.17 6.75
C LYS A 35 9.35 -7.95 7.45
N ALA A 36 8.60 -6.85 7.52
CA ALA A 36 9.00 -5.64 8.24
C ALA A 36 9.12 -5.86 9.75
N GLU A 37 8.25 -6.65 10.37
CA GLU A 37 8.34 -7.05 11.78
C GLU A 37 9.65 -7.79 12.09
N SER A 38 10.15 -8.55 11.11
CA SER A 38 11.41 -9.31 11.22
C SER A 38 12.65 -8.51 10.80
N ALA A 39 12.46 -7.30 10.26
CA ALA A 39 13.54 -6.46 9.78
C ALA A 39 14.26 -5.75 10.93
N LYS A 40 15.59 -5.59 10.81
CA LYS A 40 16.43 -5.05 11.89
C LYS A 40 16.58 -3.55 11.83
N THR A 41 16.45 -2.98 10.64
CA THR A 41 16.69 -1.56 10.42
C THR A 41 15.43 -0.85 9.94
N LEU A 42 15.33 0.44 10.26
CA LEU A 42 14.25 1.29 9.74
C LEU A 42 14.22 1.28 8.20
N SER A 43 15.39 1.32 7.56
CA SER A 43 15.49 1.31 6.10
C SER A 43 14.91 0.03 5.48
N GLU A 44 15.10 -1.14 6.09
CA GLU A 44 14.52 -2.40 5.62
C GLU A 44 13.00 -2.40 5.80
N LYS A 45 12.50 -1.96 6.97
CA LYS A 45 11.05 -1.81 7.22
C LYS A 45 10.40 -0.90 6.17
N GLN A 46 11.02 0.24 5.92
CA GLN A 46 10.58 1.21 4.92
C GLN A 46 10.63 0.65 3.49
N SER A 47 11.55 -0.25 3.16
CA SER A 47 11.59 -0.84 1.82
C SER A 47 10.37 -1.73 1.54
N TYR A 48 9.87 -2.45 2.55
CA TYR A 48 8.64 -3.23 2.43
C TYR A 48 7.41 -2.32 2.30
N LEU A 49 7.37 -1.22 3.05
CA LEU A 49 6.32 -0.21 2.92
C LEU A 49 6.30 0.42 1.51
N LYS A 50 7.47 0.79 0.97
CA LYS A 50 7.59 1.29 -0.42
C LYS A 50 7.11 0.28 -1.45
N THR A 51 7.33 -1.01 -1.20
CA THR A 51 6.85 -2.09 -2.07
C THR A 51 5.31 -2.09 -2.11
N LEU A 52 4.67 -1.99 -0.94
CA LEU A 52 3.21 -1.91 -0.84
C LEU A 52 2.65 -0.67 -1.55
N GLU A 53 3.20 0.52 -1.24
CA GLU A 53 2.80 1.78 -1.87
C GLU A 53 2.92 1.72 -3.40
N LYS A 54 4.04 1.18 -3.90
CA LYS A 54 4.27 1.02 -5.34
C LYS A 54 3.24 0.10 -5.97
N SER A 55 2.90 -1.02 -5.32
CA SER A 55 1.89 -1.94 -5.85
C SER A 55 0.50 -1.30 -5.86
N LEU A 56 0.13 -0.54 -4.83
CA LEU A 56 -1.16 0.17 -4.78
C LEU A 56 -1.26 1.21 -5.89
N LYS A 57 -0.25 2.07 -6.03
CA LYS A 57 -0.21 3.10 -7.07
C LYS A 57 -0.27 2.51 -8.47
N ALA A 58 0.43 1.39 -8.70
CA ALA A 58 0.38 0.71 -9.99
C ALA A 58 -1.02 0.17 -10.32
N SER A 59 -1.74 -0.39 -9.35
CA SER A 59 -3.12 -0.85 -9.58
C SER A 59 -4.13 0.28 -9.71
N LEU A 60 -4.02 1.35 -8.93
CA LEU A 60 -4.88 2.54 -9.09
C LEU A 60 -4.71 3.19 -10.47
N GLN A 61 -3.46 3.28 -10.96
CA GLN A 61 -3.20 3.74 -12.33
C GLN A 61 -3.79 2.82 -13.41
N GLU A 62 -3.96 1.54 -13.12
CA GLU A 62 -4.57 0.61 -14.06
C GLU A 62 -6.10 0.68 -14.01
N TYR A 63 -6.69 0.86 -12.84
CA TYR A 63 -8.11 1.19 -12.70
C TYR A 63 -8.47 2.47 -13.46
N GLU A 64 -7.70 3.55 -13.30
CA GLU A 64 -7.95 4.82 -13.98
C GLU A 64 -7.96 4.69 -15.51
N LYS A 65 -7.14 3.79 -16.07
CA LYS A 65 -7.15 3.51 -17.52
C LYS A 65 -8.36 2.71 -17.98
N GLU A 66 -8.83 1.77 -17.16
CA GLU A 66 -10.00 0.93 -17.46
C GLU A 66 -11.31 1.69 -17.28
N THR A 67 -11.40 2.54 -16.25
CA THR A 67 -12.60 3.29 -15.87
C THR A 67 -12.25 4.76 -15.56
N PRO A 68 -12.07 5.62 -16.58
CA PRO A 68 -11.65 7.01 -16.37
C PRO A 68 -12.71 7.92 -15.72
N GLU A 69 -13.96 7.45 -15.58
CA GLU A 69 -15.07 8.22 -15.00
C GLU A 69 -15.40 7.78 -13.57
N GLU A 70 -14.78 8.46 -12.60
CA GLU A 70 -14.99 8.36 -11.13
C GLU A 70 -14.85 6.95 -10.54
N ALA A 71 -14.04 6.83 -9.48
CA ALA A 71 -13.77 5.55 -8.83
C ALA A 71 -15.04 4.83 -8.36
N LYS A 72 -15.31 3.65 -8.93
CA LYS A 72 -16.49 2.81 -8.64
C LYS A 72 -16.07 1.40 -8.23
N GLY A 73 -16.91 0.76 -7.40
CA GLY A 73 -16.71 -0.62 -6.98
C GLY A 73 -15.33 -0.83 -6.34
N GLU A 74 -14.56 -1.76 -6.90
CA GLU A 74 -13.25 -2.18 -6.38
C GLU A 74 -12.23 -1.02 -6.32
N GLU A 75 -12.22 -0.13 -7.33
CA GLU A 75 -11.31 1.03 -7.35
C GLU A 75 -11.51 1.92 -6.13
N LYS A 76 -12.78 2.13 -5.72
CA LYS A 76 -13.10 2.94 -4.55
C LYS A 76 -12.60 2.28 -3.27
N GLU A 77 -12.70 0.96 -3.15
CA GLU A 77 -12.21 0.23 -1.96
C GLU A 77 -10.68 0.24 -1.89
N VAL A 78 -10.00 0.05 -3.02
CA VAL A 78 -8.54 0.16 -3.11
C VAL A 78 -8.08 1.60 -2.85
N SER A 79 -8.79 2.60 -3.35
CA SER A 79 -8.50 4.02 -3.07
C SER A 79 -8.70 4.37 -1.60
N LEU A 80 -9.74 3.82 -0.95
CA LEU A 80 -9.94 3.99 0.49
C LEU A 80 -8.81 3.32 1.29
N PHE A 81 -8.35 2.15 0.83
CA PHE A 81 -7.23 1.45 1.44
C PHE A 81 -5.93 2.26 1.35
N GLU A 82 -5.63 2.80 0.17
CA GLU A 82 -4.45 3.64 -0.08
C GLU A 82 -4.49 4.94 0.75
N SER A 83 -5.60 5.68 0.71
CA SER A 83 -5.75 6.95 1.46
C SER A 83 -5.67 6.77 2.98
N THR A 84 -6.18 5.66 3.50
CA THR A 84 -6.05 5.37 4.95
C THR A 84 -4.60 5.05 5.34
N LEU A 85 -3.80 4.52 4.41
CA LEU A 85 -2.37 4.23 4.61
C LEU A 85 -1.46 5.41 4.28
N GLU A 86 -1.96 6.48 3.64
CA GLU A 86 -1.19 7.68 3.32
C GLU A 86 -0.37 8.23 4.51
N PRO A 87 -0.91 8.34 5.74
CA PRO A 87 -0.15 8.78 6.91
C PRO A 87 1.08 7.91 7.21
N VAL A 88 1.00 6.62 6.88
CA VAL A 88 2.10 5.65 7.01
C VAL A 88 3.10 5.84 5.88
N PHE A 89 2.63 5.99 4.63
CA PHE A 89 3.49 6.18 3.45
C PHE A 89 4.34 7.45 3.54
N GLU A 90 3.84 8.51 4.17
CA GLU A 90 4.64 9.70 4.46
C GLU A 90 5.92 9.44 5.27
N LEU A 91 6.01 8.30 5.97
CA LEU A 91 7.17 7.92 6.78
C LEU A 91 8.22 7.13 6.00
N LYS A 92 7.95 6.69 4.77
CA LYS A 92 8.77 5.72 4.03
C LYS A 92 10.16 6.23 3.63
N ASP A 93 10.34 7.55 3.53
CA ASP A 93 11.59 8.18 3.08
C ASP A 93 12.29 8.97 4.20
N LYS A 94 11.75 8.95 5.42
CA LYS A 94 12.35 9.66 6.55
C LYS A 94 13.60 8.93 7.05
N LYS A 95 14.70 9.66 7.23
CA LYS A 95 15.97 9.11 7.75
C LYS A 95 15.83 8.58 9.19
N SER A 96 14.97 9.20 9.97
CA SER A 96 14.61 8.79 11.34
C SER A 96 13.16 9.16 11.61
N LEU A 97 12.54 8.47 12.57
CA LEU A 97 11.16 8.72 12.97
C LEU A 97 11.16 9.26 14.40
N ALA A 98 10.77 10.53 14.56
CA ALA A 98 10.59 11.11 15.89
C ALA A 98 9.30 10.56 16.53
N PRO A 99 9.27 10.30 17.85
CA PRO A 99 8.06 9.82 18.53
C PRO A 99 6.83 10.67 18.25
N LYS A 100 6.98 12.00 18.25
CA LYS A 100 5.90 12.94 17.95
C LYS A 100 5.33 12.79 16.53
N ASP A 101 6.16 12.47 15.54
CA ASP A 101 5.70 12.24 14.17
C ASP A 101 4.85 10.96 14.12
N CYS A 102 5.31 9.92 14.81
CA CYS A 102 4.59 8.65 14.92
C CYS A 102 3.24 8.81 15.63
N ASP A 103 3.21 9.49 16.76
CA ASP A 103 1.98 9.72 17.52
C ASP A 103 0.98 10.56 16.72
N SER A 104 1.45 11.62 16.06
CA SER A 104 0.63 12.47 15.19
C SER A 104 -0.03 11.67 14.07
N LYS A 105 0.73 10.82 13.37
CA LYS A 105 0.19 9.99 12.29
C LYS A 105 -0.75 8.89 12.79
N LYS A 106 -0.48 8.27 13.95
CA LYS A 106 -1.43 7.35 14.60
C LYS A 106 -2.76 8.04 14.92
N GLN A 107 -2.71 9.24 15.49
CA GLN A 107 -3.92 10.01 15.81
C GLN A 107 -4.69 10.40 14.55
N PHE A 108 -4.01 10.74 13.45
CA PHE A 108 -4.67 11.02 12.17
C PHE A 108 -5.47 9.81 11.67
N ILE A 109 -4.91 8.59 11.75
CA ILE A 109 -5.60 7.36 11.36
C ILE A 109 -6.82 7.11 12.27
N ILE A 110 -6.67 7.22 13.59
CA ILE A 110 -7.76 7.02 14.55
C ILE A 110 -8.88 8.04 14.33
N THR A 111 -8.52 9.31 14.16
CA THR A 111 -9.47 10.40 13.96
C THR A 111 -10.22 10.25 12.64
N GLY A 112 -9.52 9.85 11.57
CA GLY A 112 -10.13 9.59 10.27
C GLY A 112 -11.15 8.44 10.31
N ASP A 113 -10.81 7.34 10.99
CA ASP A 113 -11.70 6.17 11.13
C ASP A 113 -12.93 6.44 12.00
N SER A 114 -12.74 7.16 13.10
CA SER A 114 -13.80 7.47 14.08
C SER A 114 -14.68 8.67 13.69
N MET A 115 -14.47 9.26 12.50
CA MET A 115 -15.11 10.51 12.08
C MET A 115 -14.92 11.65 13.10
N GLY A 116 -13.73 11.74 13.69
CA GLY A 116 -13.38 12.78 14.66
C GLY A 116 -13.72 12.46 16.11
N ARG A 117 -14.09 11.21 16.44
CA ARG A 117 -14.44 10.79 17.82
C ARG A 117 -13.27 10.07 18.49
N PRO A 118 -12.46 10.74 19.33
CA PRO A 118 -11.19 10.21 19.81
C PRO A 118 -11.30 8.98 20.72
N GLU A 119 -12.49 8.72 21.29
CA GLU A 119 -12.71 7.59 22.21
C GLU A 119 -13.12 6.28 21.50
N GLU A 120 -13.34 6.31 20.18
CA GLU A 120 -13.69 5.11 19.43
C GLU A 120 -12.41 4.46 18.90
N ALA A 121 -12.12 3.24 19.36
CA ALA A 121 -11.07 2.40 18.78
C ALA A 121 -11.29 2.26 17.26
N PRO A 122 -10.21 2.09 16.46
CA PRO A 122 -10.33 1.90 15.01
C PRO A 122 -11.29 0.74 14.69
N ARG A 123 -12.41 1.06 14.04
CA ARG A 123 -13.50 0.16 13.70
C ARG A 123 -13.29 -0.51 12.36
N THR A 124 -12.66 0.17 11.39
CA THR A 124 -12.43 -0.42 10.07
C THR A 124 -11.16 -1.28 10.05
N LYS A 125 -11.21 -2.34 9.24
CA LYS A 125 -10.05 -3.20 8.98
C LYS A 125 -8.89 -2.40 8.38
N THR A 126 -9.18 -1.37 7.58
CA THR A 126 -8.18 -0.54 6.92
C THR A 126 -7.39 0.27 7.94
N ALA A 127 -8.08 0.94 8.87
CA ALA A 127 -7.43 1.71 9.92
C ALA A 127 -6.61 0.82 10.86
N GLN A 128 -7.12 -0.38 11.18
CA GLN A 128 -6.37 -1.37 11.96
C GLN A 128 -5.08 -1.79 11.25
N GLU A 129 -5.11 -2.05 9.94
CA GLU A 129 -3.93 -2.41 9.16
C GLU A 129 -2.91 -1.26 9.12
N ALA A 130 -3.37 -0.02 8.92
CA ALA A 130 -2.51 1.16 8.95
C ALA A 130 -1.83 1.35 10.32
N LEU A 131 -2.55 1.14 11.42
CA LEU A 131 -1.98 1.21 12.77
C LEU A 131 -0.96 0.11 13.04
N ARG A 132 -1.16 -1.10 12.50
CA ARG A 132 -0.15 -2.16 12.59
C ARG A 132 1.15 -1.78 11.88
N TRP A 133 1.07 -1.15 10.71
CA TRP A 133 2.26 -0.60 10.04
C TRP A 133 2.93 0.49 10.88
N MET A 134 2.15 1.41 11.47
CA MET A 134 2.68 2.42 12.39
C MET A 134 3.43 1.78 13.55
N ASP A 135 2.90 0.72 14.16
CA ASP A 135 3.56 0.01 15.25
C ASP A 135 4.85 -0.67 14.82
N VAL A 136 4.97 -1.13 13.58
CA VAL A 136 6.22 -1.75 13.09
C VAL A 136 7.28 -0.68 12.82
N LEU A 137 6.91 0.43 12.19
CA LEU A 137 7.85 1.49 11.81
C LEU A 137 8.33 2.30 13.02
N CYS A 138 7.44 2.59 13.96
CA CYS A 138 7.66 3.49 15.08
C CYS A 138 8.08 2.79 16.39
N LYS A 139 8.50 1.53 16.30
CA LYS A 139 9.13 0.77 17.38
C LYS A 139 10.64 0.98 17.42
#